data_AF-A0A6H1ZQL6-F1
#
_entry.id   AF-A0A6H1ZQL6-F1
#
_cell.length_a   1.000
_cell.length_b   1.000
_cell.length_c   1.000
_cell.angle_alpha   90.00
_cell.angle_beta   90.00
_cell.angle_gamma   90.00
#
_symmetry.space_group_name_H-M   'P 1'
#
loop_
_entity.id
_entity.type
_entity.pdbx_description
1 polymer ?
#
loop_
_entity_poly.entity_id
_entity_poly.type
_entity_poly.pdbx_seq_one_letter_code
_entity_poly.pdbx_strand_id
1 'polypeptide(L)' 'MSVSILEALKNAEMNLDSAKILGLAILPLIKEQVYNARILLEKGYDKYEEIEPLLEAYGSVESVPEKGG' A
#
# COMPACT_ATOMS: atom_id res chain seq x y z
N MET A 1 5.58 6.23 -12.12
CA MET A 1 4.27 6.83 -11.79
C MET A 1 3.96 6.26 -10.43
N SER A 2 4.01 7.08 -9.39
CA SER A 2 3.80 6.59 -8.04
C SER A 2 2.32 6.45 -7.73
N VAL A 3 1.99 5.47 -6.92
CA VAL A 3 0.65 5.28 -6.38
C VAL A 3 0.55 5.92 -5.01
N SER A 4 -0.52 6.67 -4.78
CA SER A 4 -0.88 7.14 -3.46
C SER A 4 -1.38 6.00 -2.57
N ILE A 5 -1.40 6.23 -1.25
CA ILE A 5 -2.00 5.31 -0.28
C ILE A 5 -3.45 4.96 -0.65
N LEU A 6 -4.25 5.95 -1.06
CA LEU A 6 -5.62 5.74 -1.51
C LEU A 6 -5.70 4.89 -2.78
N GLU A 7 -4.79 5.10 -3.73
CA GLU A 7 -4.75 4.30 -4.96
C GLU A 7 -4.31 2.86 -4.69
N ALA A 8 -3.37 2.64 -3.76
CA ALA A 8 -3.02 1.28 -3.34
C ALA A 8 -4.21 0.53 -2.73
N LEU A 9 -5.03 1.20 -1.90
CA LEU A 9 -6.26 0.61 -1.36
C LEU A 9 -7.28 0.30 -2.46
N LYS A 10 -7.50 1.22 -3.40
CA LYS A 10 -8.40 1.00 -4.55
C LYS A 10 -7.91 -0.15 -5.43
N ASN A 11 -6.61 -0.24 -5.67
CA ASN A 11 -6.00 -1.34 -6.42
C ASN A 11 -6.21 -2.68 -5.72
N ALA A 12 -6.04 -2.71 -4.40
CA ALA A 12 -6.30 -3.92 -3.62
C ALA A 12 -7.78 -4.34 -3.71
N GLU A 13 -8.72 -3.39 -3.61
CA GLU A 13 -10.15 -3.63 -3.75
C GLU A 13 -10.50 -4.22 -5.14
N MET A 14 -10.02 -3.60 -6.23
CA MET A 14 -10.22 -4.11 -7.58
C MET A 14 -9.60 -5.51 -7.79
N ASN A 15 -8.43 -5.74 -7.20
CA ASN A 15 -7.75 -7.03 -7.29
C ASN A 15 -8.46 -8.12 -6.47
N LEU A 16 -9.12 -7.78 -5.36
CA LEU A 16 -9.94 -8.72 -4.60
C LEU A 16 -11.12 -9.25 -5.42
N ASP A 17 -11.78 -8.39 -6.20
CA ASP A 17 -12.80 -8.84 -7.13
C ASP A 17 -12.22 -9.71 -8.25
N SER A 18 -11.03 -9.35 -8.73
CA SER A 18 -10.31 -10.15 -9.73
C SER A 18 -9.84 -11.50 -9.18
N ALA A 19 -9.64 -11.65 -7.87
CA ALA A 19 -9.23 -12.92 -7.25
C ALA A 19 -10.31 -14.02 -7.40
N LYS A 20 -11.57 -13.63 -7.62
CA LYS A 20 -12.65 -14.58 -7.95
C LYS A 20 -12.45 -15.23 -9.32
N ILE A 21 -11.72 -14.55 -10.22
CA ILE A 21 -11.48 -14.96 -11.62
C ILE A 21 -10.08 -15.54 -11.79
N LEU A 22 -9.06 -14.84 -11.27
CA LEU A 22 -7.65 -15.20 -11.40
C LEU A 22 -7.16 -16.18 -10.33
N GLY A 23 -8.03 -16.50 -9.36
CA GLY A 23 -7.70 -17.36 -8.23
C GLY A 23 -6.79 -16.68 -7.20
N LEU A 24 -6.35 -17.45 -6.20
CA LEU A 24 -5.57 -16.95 -5.07
C LEU A 24 -4.11 -16.57 -5.42
N ALA A 25 -3.69 -16.73 -6.68
CA ALA A 25 -2.33 -16.43 -7.12
C ALA A 25 -1.95 -14.95 -6.95
N ILE A 26 -2.93 -14.04 -7.04
CA ILE A 26 -2.73 -12.59 -6.85
C ILE A 26 -2.87 -12.13 -5.39
N LEU A 27 -3.22 -13.04 -4.48
CA LEU A 27 -3.44 -12.72 -3.08
C LEU A 27 -2.22 -12.08 -2.39
N PRO A 28 -0.96 -12.47 -2.69
CA PRO A 28 0.21 -11.79 -2.12
C PRO A 28 0.29 -10.31 -2.50
N LEU A 29 0.02 -9.96 -3.76
CA LEU A 29 0.03 -8.57 -4.24
C LEU A 29 -1.04 -7.72 -3.53
N ILE A 30 -2.24 -8.29 -3.39
CA ILE A 30 -3.36 -7.63 -2.67
C ILE A 30 -2.95 -7.36 -1.22
N LYS A 31 -2.38 -8.36 -0.55
CA LYS A 31 -1.96 -8.25 0.84
C LYS A 31 -0.88 -7.19 1.02
N GLU A 32 0.09 -7.13 0.11
CA GLU A 32 1.14 -6.11 0.13
C GLU A 32 0.57 -4.70 -0.01
N GLN A 33 -0.34 -4.47 -0.96
CA GLN A 33 -1.00 -3.17 -1.17
C GLN A 33 -1.77 -2.71 0.07
N VAL A 34 -2.55 -3.61 0.70
CA VAL A 34 -3.27 -3.32 1.94
C VAL A 34 -2.32 -3.07 3.10
N TYR A 35 -1.27 -3.90 3.23
CA TYR A 35 -0.30 -3.79 4.32
C TYR A 35 0.44 -2.46 4.29
N ASN A 36 0.96 -2.07 3.12
CA ASN A 36 1.69 -0.84 2.95
C ASN A 36 0.81 0.39 3.24
N ALA A 37 -0.41 0.40 2.70
CA ALA A 37 -1.35 1.47 2.97
C ALA A 37 -1.72 1.56 4.45
N ARG A 38 -2.00 0.43 5.11
CA ARG A 38 -2.35 0.40 6.55
C ARG A 38 -1.24 0.96 7.42
N ILE A 39 0.00 0.48 7.25
CA ILE A 39 1.13 0.91 8.08
C ILE A 39 1.39 2.41 7.93
N LEU A 40 1.34 2.95 6.70
CA LEU A 40 1.57 4.37 6.47
C LEU A 40 0.45 5.24 7.08
N LEU A 41 -0.81 4.81 6.99
CA LEU A 41 -1.92 5.48 7.67
C LEU A 41 -1.77 5.45 9.20
N GLU A 42 -1.36 4.31 9.77
CA GLU A 42 -1.08 4.18 11.21
C GLU A 42 0.07 5.08 11.65
N LYS A 43 1.07 5.30 10.80
CA LYS A 43 2.18 6.24 11.00
C LYS A 43 1.80 7.71 10.77
N GLY A 44 0.54 8.01 10.43
CA GLY A 44 0.05 9.39 10.31
C GLY A 44 0.23 10.02 8.92
N TYR A 45 0.57 9.25 7.90
CA TYR A 45 0.59 9.73 6.52
C TYR A 45 -0.83 9.96 5.98
N ASP A 46 -0.99 10.99 5.15
CA ASP A 46 -2.25 11.31 4.48
C ASP A 46 -2.48 10.38 3.28
N LYS A 47 -3.75 10.06 3.02
CA LYS A 47 -4.15 9.13 1.96
C LYS A 47 -3.72 9.54 0.54
N TYR A 48 -3.38 10.80 0.31
CA TYR A 48 -2.91 11.30 -0.99
C TYR A 48 -1.38 11.25 -1.13
N GLU A 49 -0.64 10.83 -0.10
CA GLU A 49 0.80 10.67 -0.18
C GLU A 49 1.21 9.42 -0.95
N GLU A 50 2.33 9.54 -1.66
CA GLU A 50 2.89 8.51 -2.54
C GLU A 50 3.68 7.46 -1.77
N ILE A 51 3.48 6.19 -2.10
CA ILE A 51 4.13 5.05 -1.43
C ILE A 51 5.54 4.80 -1.96
N GLU A 52 5.75 4.87 -3.29
CA GLU A 52 7.04 4.46 -3.88
C GLU A 52 8.22 5.28 -3.35
N PRO A 53 8.16 6.62 -3.23
CA PRO A 53 9.28 7.40 -2.69
C PRO A 53 9.67 6.98 -1.27
N LEU A 54 8.70 6.57 -0.46
CA LEU A 54 8.95 6.09 0.90
C LEU A 54 9.61 4.70 0.88
N LEU A 55 9.14 3.80 0.02
CA LEU A 55 9.76 2.48 -0.15
C LEU A 55 11.17 2.56 -0.74
N GLU A 56 11.42 3.49 -1.67
CA GLU A 56 12.76 3.73 -2.23
C GLU A 56 13.72 4.26 -1.17
N ALA A 57 13.26 5.17 -0.30
CA ALA A 57 14.09 5.77 0.74
C ALA A 57 14.38 4.82 1.92
N TYR A 58 13.39 4.03 2.34
CA TYR A 58 13.45 3.26 3.59
C TYR A 58 13.44 1.74 3.38
N GLY A 59 13.25 1.25 2.16
CA GLY A 59 13.20 -0.17 1.80
C GLY A 59 11.92 -0.89 2.21
N SER A 60 11.24 -0.43 3.27
CA SER A 60 9.97 -0.99 3.74
C SER A 60 9.13 0.06 4.46
N VAL A 61 7.80 -0.11 4.47
CA VAL A 61 6.89 0.77 5.22
C VAL A 61 7.15 0.74 6.73
N GLU A 62 7.72 -0.34 7.27
CA GLU A 62 8.07 -0.44 8.70
C GLU A 62 9.19 0.53 9.09
N SER A 63 10.15 0.70 8.18
CA SER A 63 11.32 1.55 8.35
C SER A 63 11.02 3.04 8.12
N VAL A 64 9.85 3.38 7.59
CA VAL A 64 9.40 4.76 7.42
C VAL A 64 9.11 5.37 8.81
N PRO A 65 9.61 6.57 9.14
CA PRO A 65 9.34 7.21 10.42
C PRO A 65 7.86 7.58 10.58
N GLU A 66 7.40 7.80 11.80
CA GLU A 66 6.07 8.39 12.03
C GLU A 66 6.03 9.83 11.52
N LYS A 67 4.91 10.22 10.91
CA LYS A 67 4.72 11.56 10.39
C LYS A 67 4.45 12.52 11.55
N GLY A 68 5.47 13.33 11.87
CA GLY A 68 5.43 14.29 12.99
C GLY A 68 6.33 13.91 14.18
N GLY A 69 7.16 12.87 14.04
CA GLY A 69 8.25 12.53 14.97
C GLY A 69 9.56 13.20 14.62
#